data_AF-D6K729-F1
#
_entry.id   AF-D6K729-F1
#
_cell.length_a   1.000
_cell.length_b   1.000
_cell.length_c   1.000
_cell.angle_alpha   90.00
_cell.angle_beta   90.00
_cell.angle_gamma   90.00
#
_symmetry.space_group_name_H-M   'P 1'
#
loop_
_entity.id
_entity.type
_entity.pdbx_description
1 polymer ?
#
loop_
_entity_poly.entity_id
_entity_poly.type
_entity_poly.pdbx_seq_one_letter_code
_entity_poly.pdbx_strand_id
1 'polypeptide(L)'
;MHVEGDAIVDADGRSHRLLGVNRSGGEFMCVQGYGFFDGPVDDASIAAIADWKANTVRIPVNEECWLGLSNVKPEYAGAHYIAAVKDLVARIEAHGMTPVIDLHWTWGQYTGNSAGCSDVHATCQKPMPDAQYTPAFWSSVADTFKGDRAVAFDLFNEPYPDRATTSTAAAWTCWRDGGACPGIGYEVAGMQDLVDAVRATGAENLILAGGLAYSNDLSQWLTYRPTDPAGNLVAAYHVYNFNTCAGESCWNSTLAPVAAQVPLVAGEIGENTCAHGFTDQVMKWFDDHRLSYLGWTWNTWDCSSGPSLISAYDGTPTAYGAGLRDHLRALAP
;
A
#
# COMPACT_ATOMS: atom_id res chain seq x y z
N MET A 1 5.63 11.06 -12.49
CA MET A 1 5.08 9.88 -13.19
C MET A 1 3.61 10.11 -13.50
N HIS A 2 3.07 9.41 -14.49
CA HIS A 2 1.65 9.42 -14.84
C HIS A 2 1.25 8.08 -15.48
N VAL A 3 -0.06 7.87 -15.64
CA VAL A 3 -0.60 6.72 -16.35
C VAL A 3 -0.71 7.02 -17.83
N GLU A 4 -0.24 6.10 -18.66
CA GLU A 4 -0.44 6.10 -20.11
C GLU A 4 -0.97 4.72 -20.53
N GLY A 5 -2.27 4.64 -20.83
CA GLY A 5 -2.93 3.36 -21.13
C GLY A 5 -2.91 2.43 -19.92
N ASP A 6 -2.29 1.26 -20.09
CA ASP A 6 -2.10 0.23 -19.06
C ASP A 6 -0.73 0.30 -18.37
N ALA A 7 0.08 1.33 -18.64
CA ALA A 7 1.41 1.50 -18.08
C ALA A 7 1.53 2.73 -17.17
N ILE A 8 2.43 2.63 -16.19
CA ILE A 8 3.00 3.81 -15.52
C ILE A 8 4.20 4.25 -16.33
N VAL A 9 4.33 5.56 -16.56
CA VAL A 9 5.44 6.16 -17.28
C VAL A 9 6.08 7.32 -16.50
N ASP A 10 7.37 7.54 -16.76
CA ASP A 10 8.14 8.68 -16.24
C ASP A 10 7.75 10.00 -16.94
N ALA A 11 8.49 11.08 -16.69
CA ALA A 11 8.24 12.38 -17.32
C ALA A 11 8.59 12.43 -18.82
N ASP A 12 9.43 11.50 -19.29
CA ASP A 12 9.86 11.37 -20.69
C ASP A 12 8.98 10.37 -21.47
N GLY A 13 7.97 9.77 -20.83
CA GLY A 13 7.10 8.75 -21.42
C GLY A 13 7.71 7.35 -21.48
N ARG A 14 8.78 7.08 -20.73
CA ARG A 14 9.33 5.71 -20.62
C ARG A 14 8.56 4.92 -19.57
N SER A 15 8.31 3.65 -19.86
CA SER A 15 7.69 2.74 -18.90
C SER A 15 8.48 2.69 -17.59
N HIS A 16 7.80 2.86 -16.48
CA HIS A 16 8.35 2.90 -15.13
C HIS A 16 7.61 1.89 -14.25
N ARG A 17 8.21 0.71 -14.05
CA ARG A 17 7.67 -0.32 -13.15
C ARG A 17 8.05 0.03 -11.71
N LEU A 18 7.11 -0.13 -10.78
CA LEU A 18 7.38 0.01 -9.35
C LEU A 18 7.85 -1.34 -8.80
N LEU A 19 9.16 -1.47 -8.57
CA LEU A 19 9.82 -2.69 -8.14
C LEU A 19 10.64 -2.42 -6.88
N GLY A 20 10.25 -3.02 -5.76
CA GLY A 20 10.93 -2.71 -4.51
C GLY A 20 10.34 -3.35 -3.28
N VAL A 21 10.23 -2.58 -2.20
CA VAL A 21 9.96 -3.11 -0.86
C VAL A 21 8.95 -2.26 -0.09
N ASN A 22 8.31 -2.87 0.90
CA ASN A 22 7.56 -2.18 1.94
C ASN A 22 8.48 -1.86 3.12
N ARG A 23 8.35 -0.67 3.71
CA ARG A 23 9.05 -0.27 4.92
C ARG A 23 8.06 0.02 6.05
N SER A 24 7.65 -1.04 6.74
CA SER A 24 6.65 -0.97 7.82
C SER A 24 7.21 -0.38 9.12
N GLY A 25 6.34 0.23 9.92
CA GLY A 25 6.61 0.82 11.23
C GLY A 25 5.93 2.16 11.43
N GLY A 26 5.64 2.89 10.35
CA GLY A 26 4.98 4.20 10.39
C GLY A 26 3.54 4.11 10.89
N GLU A 27 2.85 3.03 10.56
CA GLU A 27 1.46 2.77 10.88
C GLU A 27 1.21 2.48 12.37
N PHE A 28 2.21 1.99 13.12
CA PHE A 28 1.98 1.48 14.48
C PHE A 28 2.85 2.11 15.57
N MET A 29 4.06 2.57 15.28
CA MET A 29 4.98 3.04 16.33
C MET A 29 4.48 4.28 17.07
N CYS A 30 3.79 5.17 16.36
CA CYS A 30 3.30 6.43 16.91
C CYS A 30 2.10 6.22 17.85
N VAL A 31 1.11 5.41 17.44
CA VAL A 31 -0.06 5.07 18.27
C VAL A 31 0.31 4.18 19.46
N GLN A 32 1.36 3.37 19.35
CA GLN A 32 1.91 2.59 20.46
C GLN A 32 2.84 3.44 21.37
N GLY A 33 3.18 4.65 20.94
CA GLY A 33 3.96 5.61 21.71
C GLY A 33 5.45 5.27 21.82
N TYR A 34 6.01 4.58 20.83
CA TYR A 34 7.42 4.16 20.77
C TYR A 34 8.29 4.94 19.78
N GLY A 35 7.70 5.76 18.90
CA GLY A 35 8.45 6.55 17.92
C GLY A 35 7.67 6.81 16.65
N PHE A 36 8.36 7.25 15.59
CA PHE A 36 7.75 7.39 14.26
C PHE A 36 7.82 6.11 13.43
N PHE A 37 8.91 5.35 13.52
CA PHE A 37 9.18 4.17 12.68
C PHE A 37 9.83 3.04 13.50
N ASP A 38 9.62 1.80 13.08
CA ASP A 38 10.20 0.61 13.73
C ASP A 38 11.55 0.27 13.10
N GLY A 39 12.63 0.81 13.66
CA GLY A 39 13.99 0.67 13.14
C GLY A 39 14.47 1.89 12.33
N PRO A 40 15.74 1.87 11.86
CA PRO A 40 16.33 3.02 11.17
C PRO A 40 15.66 3.28 9.83
N VAL A 41 15.52 4.58 9.54
CA VAL A 41 15.09 5.14 8.25
C VAL A 41 16.09 6.21 7.78
N ASP A 42 17.34 6.12 8.27
CA ASP A 42 18.44 6.99 7.91
C ASP A 42 18.99 6.69 6.51
N ASP A 43 19.91 7.53 6.05
CA ASP A 43 20.49 7.43 4.71
C ASP A 43 21.13 6.06 4.44
N ALA A 44 21.77 5.45 5.44
CA ALA A 44 22.38 4.13 5.30
C ALA A 44 21.33 3.02 5.11
N SER A 45 20.21 3.09 5.85
CA SER A 45 19.08 2.17 5.70
C SER A 45 18.46 2.25 4.29
N ILE A 46 18.29 3.46 3.75
CA ILE A 46 17.75 3.67 2.39
C ILE A 46 18.76 3.26 1.31
N ALA A 47 20.04 3.53 1.50
CA ALA A 47 21.11 3.06 0.61
C ALA A 47 21.15 1.53 0.52
N ALA A 48 20.90 0.83 1.63
CA ALA A 48 20.83 -0.63 1.64
C ALA A 48 19.65 -1.18 0.81
N ILE A 49 18.50 -0.49 0.82
CA ILE A 49 17.36 -0.82 -0.07
C ILE A 49 17.76 -0.62 -1.53
N ALA A 50 18.38 0.52 -1.86
CA ALA A 50 18.83 0.82 -3.22
C ALA A 50 19.90 -0.17 -3.73
N ASP A 51 20.74 -0.72 -2.86
CA ASP A 51 21.74 -1.74 -3.22
C ASP A 51 21.12 -3.08 -3.70
N TRP A 52 19.87 -3.35 -3.30
CA TRP A 52 19.08 -4.46 -3.85
C TRP A 52 18.55 -4.17 -5.26
N LYS A 53 18.76 -2.97 -5.80
CA LYS A 53 18.19 -2.47 -7.06
C LYS A 53 16.67 -2.30 -7.01
N ALA A 54 16.13 -2.08 -5.81
CA ALA A 54 14.79 -1.54 -5.69
C ALA A 54 14.75 -0.11 -6.25
N ASN A 55 13.66 0.22 -6.92
CA ASN A 55 13.37 1.57 -7.42
C ASN A 55 12.15 2.18 -6.71
N THR A 56 11.52 1.48 -5.77
CA THR A 56 10.30 1.91 -5.07
C THR A 56 10.32 1.50 -3.60
N VAL A 57 9.83 2.37 -2.71
CA VAL A 57 9.61 2.08 -1.30
C VAL A 57 8.19 2.48 -0.91
N ARG A 58 7.38 1.51 -0.47
CA ARG A 58 6.04 1.77 0.11
C ARG A 58 6.14 2.00 1.61
N ILE A 59 5.47 3.05 2.08
CA ILE A 59 5.54 3.60 3.44
C ILE A 59 4.13 3.53 4.06
N PRO A 60 3.84 2.45 4.80
CA PRO A 60 2.65 2.38 5.65
C PRO A 60 2.60 3.52 6.67
N VAL A 61 1.50 4.27 6.70
CA VAL A 61 1.27 5.37 7.64
C VAL A 61 -0.06 5.22 8.39
N ASN A 62 -0.18 5.99 9.48
CA ASN A 62 -1.34 5.99 10.37
C ASN A 62 -2.11 7.32 10.25
N GLU A 63 -3.43 7.26 10.07
CA GLU A 63 -4.23 8.49 9.93
C GLU A 63 -4.27 9.34 11.19
N GLU A 64 -4.36 8.74 12.38
CA GLU A 64 -4.52 9.48 13.64
C GLU A 64 -3.19 10.13 14.04
N CYS A 65 -2.07 9.48 13.73
CA CYS A 65 -0.75 10.08 13.90
C CYS A 65 -0.52 11.24 12.93
N TRP A 66 -0.93 11.09 11.66
CA TRP A 66 -0.84 12.16 10.67
C TRP A 66 -1.72 13.36 11.02
N LEU A 67 -2.98 13.13 11.40
CA LEU A 67 -3.93 14.18 11.78
C LEU A 67 -3.65 14.76 13.18
N GLY A 68 -2.86 14.05 13.99
CA GLY A 68 -2.47 14.47 15.32
C GLY A 68 -3.62 14.45 16.33
N LEU A 69 -4.40 13.37 16.34
CA LEU A 69 -5.52 13.20 17.27
C LEU A 69 -5.04 13.00 18.71
N SER A 70 -5.91 13.32 19.67
CA SER A 70 -5.56 13.41 21.10
C SER A 70 -5.15 12.09 21.77
N ASN A 71 -5.42 10.95 21.13
CA ASN A 71 -4.98 9.63 21.61
C ASN A 71 -3.50 9.35 21.29
N VAL A 72 -2.90 10.08 20.34
CA VAL A 72 -1.49 9.95 19.99
C VAL A 72 -0.65 10.87 20.87
N LYS A 73 0.51 10.38 21.34
CA LYS A 73 1.43 11.19 22.11
C LYS A 73 1.86 12.42 21.28
N PRO A 74 1.80 13.66 21.82
CA PRO A 74 2.06 14.88 21.05
C PRO A 74 3.41 14.90 20.32
N GLU A 75 4.44 14.27 20.87
CA GLU A 75 5.77 14.16 20.24
C GLU A 75 5.80 13.32 18.97
N TYR A 76 4.78 12.48 18.72
CA TYR A 76 4.67 11.59 17.54
C TYR A 76 3.46 11.92 16.66
N ALA A 77 2.83 13.07 16.86
CA ALA A 77 1.54 13.44 16.30
C ALA A 77 1.64 14.64 15.35
N GLY A 78 0.74 14.73 14.39
CA GLY A 78 0.52 15.89 13.54
C GLY A 78 1.79 16.32 12.80
N ALA A 79 2.15 17.59 12.95
CA ALA A 79 3.30 18.19 12.29
C ALA A 79 4.62 17.43 12.53
N HIS A 80 4.81 16.80 13.68
CA HIS A 80 6.01 15.99 13.96
C HIS A 80 6.04 14.71 13.13
N TYR A 81 4.90 14.01 13.03
CA TYR A 81 4.76 12.82 12.20
C TYR A 81 4.92 13.16 10.71
N ILE A 82 4.25 14.22 10.25
CA ILE A 82 4.35 14.71 8.87
C ILE A 82 5.80 15.06 8.52
N ALA A 83 6.53 15.73 9.41
CA ALA A 83 7.95 16.04 9.18
C ALA A 83 8.80 14.77 9.04
N ALA A 84 8.58 13.77 9.90
CA ALA A 84 9.30 12.49 9.82
C ALA A 84 9.03 11.72 8.52
N VAL A 85 7.77 11.72 8.04
CA VAL A 85 7.41 11.11 6.75
C VAL A 85 8.03 11.87 5.58
N LYS A 86 8.00 13.21 5.61
CA LYS A 86 8.66 14.04 4.57
C LYS A 86 10.16 13.80 4.49
N ASP A 87 10.83 13.68 5.64
CA ASP A 87 12.27 13.39 5.69
C ASP A 87 12.59 12.01 5.10
N LEU A 88 11.74 11.01 5.35
CA LEU A 88 11.87 9.68 4.75
C LEU A 88 11.64 9.72 3.23
N VAL A 89 10.58 10.38 2.77
CA VAL A 89 10.29 10.59 1.34
C VAL A 89 11.49 11.22 0.63
N ALA A 90 12.03 12.31 1.17
CA ALA A 90 13.18 12.99 0.59
C ALA A 90 14.44 12.11 0.52
N ARG A 91 14.65 11.23 1.52
CA ARG A 91 15.76 10.25 1.48
C ARG A 91 15.55 9.21 0.39
N ILE A 92 14.34 8.67 0.25
CA ILE A 92 14.01 7.69 -0.80
C ILE A 92 14.27 8.29 -2.18
N GLU A 93 13.80 9.52 -2.41
CA GLU A 93 14.02 10.24 -3.67
C GLU A 93 15.50 10.58 -3.92
N ALA A 94 16.26 10.92 -2.88
CA ALA A 94 17.70 11.16 -2.99
C ALA A 94 18.49 9.91 -3.43
N HIS A 95 17.95 8.71 -3.19
CA HIS A 95 18.46 7.44 -3.70
C HIS A 95 17.82 7.01 -5.04
N GLY A 96 17.09 7.92 -5.70
CA GLY A 96 16.49 7.69 -7.02
C GLY A 96 15.29 6.76 -7.02
N MET A 97 14.67 6.52 -5.85
CA MET A 97 13.53 5.63 -5.70
C MET A 97 12.21 6.41 -5.61
N THR A 98 11.11 5.76 -6.00
CA THR A 98 9.74 6.24 -5.89
C THR A 98 9.17 5.94 -4.50
N PRO A 99 8.75 6.94 -3.71
CA PRO A 99 8.00 6.72 -2.48
C PRO A 99 6.50 6.49 -2.77
N VAL A 100 5.91 5.50 -2.11
CA VAL A 100 4.46 5.25 -2.12
C VAL A 100 3.92 5.43 -0.71
N ILE A 101 3.09 6.43 -0.47
CA ILE A 101 2.43 6.65 0.84
C ILE A 101 1.19 5.77 0.91
N ASP A 102 1.12 4.89 1.89
CA ASP A 102 0.02 3.94 2.09
C ASP A 102 -0.76 4.25 3.37
N LEU A 103 -2.07 4.46 3.25
CA LEU A 103 -2.93 4.50 4.43
C LEU A 103 -3.15 3.09 4.97
N HIS A 104 -2.46 2.77 6.06
CA HIS A 104 -2.43 1.42 6.57
C HIS A 104 -3.47 1.17 7.65
N TRP A 105 -3.56 2.05 8.66
CA TRP A 105 -4.49 1.92 9.79
C TRP A 105 -5.36 3.18 9.93
N THR A 106 -6.65 2.93 10.17
CA THR A 106 -7.70 3.94 10.27
C THR A 106 -8.49 3.81 11.56
N TRP A 107 -9.18 4.88 11.92
CA TRP A 107 -10.20 4.92 12.95
C TRP A 107 -11.41 4.10 12.50
N GLY A 108 -12.24 3.73 13.47
CA GLY A 108 -13.47 3.00 13.28
C GLY A 108 -13.50 1.75 14.14
N GLN A 109 -14.57 1.59 14.92
CA GLN A 109 -14.74 0.36 15.68
C GLN A 109 -15.32 -0.74 14.79
N TYR A 110 -14.62 -1.86 14.69
CA TYR A 110 -15.11 -3.06 14.02
C TYR A 110 -14.94 -4.28 14.92
N THR A 111 -16.02 -5.01 15.15
CA THR A 111 -16.04 -6.23 15.98
C THR A 111 -16.57 -7.44 15.20
N GLY A 112 -16.62 -7.34 13.88
CA GLY A 112 -17.13 -8.40 13.00
C GLY A 112 -16.08 -9.46 12.70
N ASN A 113 -16.36 -10.27 11.68
CA ASN A 113 -15.47 -11.33 11.24
C ASN A 113 -14.10 -10.76 10.81
N SER A 114 -13.02 -11.41 11.22
CA SER A 114 -11.64 -10.97 10.98
C SER A 114 -11.24 -9.62 11.60
N ALA A 115 -11.96 -9.11 12.60
CA ALA A 115 -11.51 -7.93 13.34
C ALA A 115 -10.16 -8.18 14.03
N GLY A 116 -9.13 -7.38 13.70
CA GLY A 116 -7.81 -7.45 14.32
C GLY A 116 -7.75 -6.85 15.74
N CYS A 117 -8.69 -5.96 16.06
CA CYS A 117 -8.89 -5.38 17.38
C CYS A 117 -10.33 -4.87 17.53
N SER A 118 -10.78 -4.62 18.75
CA SER A 118 -12.08 -3.99 19.06
C SER A 118 -11.98 -2.49 19.39
N ASP A 119 -10.78 -1.92 19.25
CA ASP A 119 -10.49 -0.52 19.47
C ASP A 119 -11.13 0.34 18.37
N VAL A 120 -11.56 1.54 18.73
CA VAL A 120 -12.06 2.54 17.78
C VAL A 120 -10.91 3.29 17.11
N HIS A 121 -9.76 3.40 17.79
CA HIS A 121 -8.59 4.09 17.28
C HIS A 121 -7.87 3.29 16.18
N ALA A 122 -6.99 3.98 15.46
CA ALA A 122 -6.12 3.44 14.41
C ALA A 122 -4.98 2.59 15.02
N THR A 123 -5.31 1.62 15.87
CA THR A 123 -4.37 0.69 16.51
C THR A 123 -4.35 -0.68 15.83
N CYS A 124 -5.20 -0.87 14.82
CA CYS A 124 -5.23 -2.03 13.95
C CYS A 124 -5.94 -1.69 12.63
N GLN A 125 -5.81 -2.58 11.64
CA GLN A 125 -6.50 -2.48 10.36
C GLN A 125 -8.03 -2.62 10.51
N LYS A 126 -8.78 -1.82 9.75
CA LYS A 126 -10.26 -1.83 9.70
C LYS A 126 -10.75 -2.35 8.34
N PRO A 127 -12.01 -2.81 8.21
CA PRO A 127 -12.51 -3.36 6.95
C PRO A 127 -12.55 -2.36 5.80
N MET A 128 -12.73 -1.08 6.13
CA MET A 128 -12.82 0.04 5.19
C MET A 128 -12.36 1.34 5.87
N PRO A 129 -11.93 2.36 5.11
CA PRO A 129 -11.73 3.72 5.60
C PRO A 129 -12.98 4.31 6.26
N ASP A 130 -12.80 5.20 7.23
CA ASP A 130 -13.91 5.91 7.88
C ASP A 130 -14.16 7.29 7.25
N ALA A 131 -15.43 7.70 7.20
CA ALA A 131 -15.82 9.01 6.68
C ALA A 131 -15.47 10.17 7.61
N GLN A 132 -15.12 9.90 8.87
CA GLN A 132 -14.88 10.93 9.88
C GLN A 132 -13.50 11.57 9.71
N TYR A 133 -12.47 10.78 9.39
CA TYR A 133 -11.08 11.24 9.34
C TYR A 133 -10.38 10.95 8.02
N THR A 134 -10.65 9.83 7.36
CA THR A 134 -9.84 9.44 6.20
C THR A 134 -9.87 10.46 5.04
N PRO A 135 -10.99 11.12 4.68
CA PRO A 135 -10.96 12.18 3.66
C PRO A 135 -10.07 13.38 4.03
N ALA A 136 -10.06 13.76 5.32
CA ALA A 136 -9.20 14.84 5.82
C ALA A 136 -7.72 14.43 5.83
N PHE A 137 -7.44 13.17 6.16
CA PHE A 137 -6.10 12.58 6.04
C PHE A 137 -5.60 12.68 4.60
N TRP A 138 -6.37 12.19 3.62
CA TRP A 138 -5.94 12.20 2.22
C TRP A 138 -5.80 13.60 1.63
N SER A 139 -6.68 14.53 2.01
CA SER A 139 -6.52 15.94 1.63
C SER A 139 -5.19 16.51 2.16
N SER A 140 -4.83 16.19 3.41
CA SER A 140 -3.59 16.67 4.05
C SER A 140 -2.32 16.03 3.45
N VAL A 141 -2.35 14.73 3.17
CA VAL A 141 -1.27 14.03 2.44
C VAL A 141 -1.09 14.62 1.04
N ALA A 142 -2.18 14.79 0.31
CA ALA A 142 -2.16 15.34 -1.04
C ALA A 142 -1.63 16.79 -1.05
N ASP A 143 -2.08 17.66 -0.14
CA ASP A 143 -1.53 19.02 -0.01
C ASP A 143 -0.03 19.04 0.32
N THR A 144 0.45 18.03 1.07
CA THR A 144 1.85 17.89 1.42
C THR A 144 2.73 17.52 0.22
N PHE A 145 2.24 16.66 -0.68
CA PHE A 145 3.04 16.05 -1.75
C PHE A 145 2.60 16.37 -3.19
N LYS A 146 1.53 17.15 -3.41
CA LYS A 146 1.01 17.45 -4.76
C LYS A 146 1.99 18.14 -5.71
N GLY A 147 3.01 18.80 -5.16
CA GLY A 147 4.10 19.40 -5.93
C GLY A 147 5.12 18.39 -6.46
N ASP A 148 5.08 17.15 -5.96
CA ASP A 148 6.03 16.09 -6.31
C ASP A 148 5.30 14.90 -6.94
N ARG A 149 5.39 14.80 -8.27
CA ARG A 149 4.76 13.69 -9.02
C ARG A 149 5.57 12.39 -9.00
N ALA A 150 6.69 12.34 -8.27
CA ALA A 150 7.38 11.09 -7.97
C ALA A 150 6.73 10.37 -6.77
N VAL A 151 6.01 11.07 -5.90
CA VAL A 151 5.25 10.43 -4.81
C VAL A 151 3.96 9.81 -5.37
N ALA A 152 3.68 8.56 -5.02
CA ALA A 152 2.40 7.90 -5.29
C ALA A 152 1.60 7.68 -3.99
N PHE A 153 0.28 7.54 -4.12
CA PHE A 153 -0.66 7.39 -3.00
C PHE A 153 -1.41 6.07 -3.10
N ASP A 154 -1.26 5.19 -2.12
CA ASP A 154 -2.03 3.95 -1.97
C ASP A 154 -3.17 4.18 -0.98
N LEU A 155 -4.40 4.27 -1.49
CA LEU A 155 -5.53 4.89 -0.80
C LEU A 155 -5.94 4.19 0.49
N PHE A 156 -5.82 2.86 0.50
CA PHE A 156 -6.06 2.06 1.67
C PHE A 156 -5.45 0.68 1.46
N ASN A 157 -4.67 0.25 2.44
CA ASN A 157 -3.86 -0.96 2.40
C ASN A 157 -4.63 -2.21 1.93
N GLU A 158 -5.70 -2.58 2.63
CA GLU A 158 -6.41 -3.84 2.40
C GLU A 158 -7.90 -3.72 2.71
N PRO A 159 -8.74 -3.34 1.73
CA PRO A 159 -10.18 -3.38 1.91
C PRO A 159 -10.69 -4.82 2.07
N TYR A 160 -11.55 -5.05 3.07
CA TYR A 160 -12.20 -6.35 3.29
C TYR A 160 -13.68 -6.27 3.72
N PRO A 161 -14.53 -5.39 3.12
CA PRO A 161 -15.95 -5.32 3.49
C PRO A 161 -16.70 -6.64 3.25
N ASP A 162 -16.17 -7.55 2.42
CA ASP A 162 -16.69 -8.92 2.21
C ASP A 162 -16.60 -9.81 3.46
N ARG A 163 -15.90 -9.39 4.52
CA ARG A 163 -15.97 -10.04 5.84
C ARG A 163 -17.14 -9.53 6.68
N ALA A 164 -17.63 -8.31 6.40
CA ALA A 164 -18.77 -7.71 7.08
C ALA A 164 -20.11 -8.07 6.42
N THR A 165 -20.11 -8.45 5.14
CA THR A 165 -21.33 -8.83 4.39
C THR A 165 -21.12 -10.08 3.52
N THR A 166 -22.15 -10.90 3.38
CA THR A 166 -22.13 -12.10 2.51
C THR A 166 -22.49 -11.81 1.05
N SER A 167 -22.95 -10.59 0.74
CA SER A 167 -23.30 -10.17 -0.62
C SER A 167 -22.09 -9.52 -1.31
N THR A 168 -21.53 -10.20 -2.32
CA THR A 168 -20.42 -9.66 -3.13
C THR A 168 -20.75 -8.31 -3.74
N ALA A 169 -21.97 -8.13 -4.25
CA ALA A 169 -22.40 -6.85 -4.80
C ALA A 169 -22.44 -5.75 -3.73
N ALA A 170 -22.95 -6.05 -2.53
CA ALA A 170 -22.97 -5.07 -1.44
C ALA A 170 -21.56 -4.72 -0.94
N ALA A 171 -20.62 -5.67 -0.94
CA ALA A 171 -19.23 -5.42 -0.58
C ALA A 171 -18.55 -4.48 -1.59
N TRP A 172 -18.73 -4.70 -2.90
CA TRP A 172 -18.20 -3.81 -3.94
C TRP A 172 -18.89 -2.44 -3.98
N THR A 173 -20.20 -2.36 -3.74
CA THR A 173 -20.89 -1.08 -3.55
C THR A 173 -20.32 -0.32 -2.36
N CYS A 174 -20.18 -0.97 -1.21
CA CYS A 174 -19.54 -0.37 -0.04
C CYS A 174 -18.12 0.12 -0.35
N TRP A 175 -17.33 -0.70 -1.04
CA TRP A 175 -15.96 -0.38 -1.43
C TRP A 175 -15.87 0.90 -2.27
N ARG A 176 -16.74 1.07 -3.27
CA ARG A 176 -16.72 2.25 -4.14
C ARG A 176 -17.38 3.47 -3.49
N ASP A 177 -18.60 3.28 -2.97
CA ASP A 177 -19.52 4.37 -2.60
C ASP A 177 -19.47 4.73 -1.12
N GLY A 178 -18.95 3.85 -0.27
CA GLY A 178 -18.96 4.04 1.18
C GLY A 178 -20.37 4.20 1.77
N GLY A 179 -20.49 5.13 2.72
CA GLY A 179 -21.71 5.41 3.47
C GLY A 179 -22.05 4.33 4.50
N ALA A 180 -23.34 4.01 4.61
CA ALA A 180 -23.83 2.99 5.54
C ALA A 180 -23.62 1.58 4.96
N CYS A 181 -22.46 0.99 5.25
CA CYS A 181 -22.10 -0.34 4.77
C CYS A 181 -22.65 -1.48 5.67
N PRO A 182 -23.21 -2.57 5.09
CA PRO A 182 -23.69 -3.69 5.88
C PRO A 182 -22.59 -4.33 6.74
N GLY A 183 -22.85 -4.47 8.04
CA GLY A 183 -21.95 -5.12 9.00
C GLY A 183 -20.79 -4.24 9.49
N ILE A 184 -20.66 -3.00 9.01
CA ILE A 184 -19.68 -2.02 9.47
C ILE A 184 -20.44 -0.95 10.29
N GLY A 185 -19.98 -0.69 11.52
CA GLY A 185 -20.71 0.13 12.49
C GLY A 185 -20.44 1.63 12.42
N TYR A 186 -19.38 2.04 11.72
CA TYR A 186 -19.06 3.44 11.42
C TYR A 186 -19.43 3.77 9.97
N GLU A 187 -19.60 5.06 9.68
CA GLU A 187 -19.81 5.55 8.32
C GLU A 187 -18.52 5.40 7.52
N VAL A 188 -18.60 4.71 6.37
CA VAL A 188 -17.45 4.36 5.55
C VAL A 188 -17.17 5.48 4.55
N ALA A 189 -15.91 5.86 4.39
CA ALA A 189 -15.46 6.56 3.19
C ALA A 189 -15.15 5.50 2.11
N GLY A 190 -15.84 5.57 0.98
CA GLY A 190 -15.59 4.72 -0.17
C GLY A 190 -14.32 5.15 -0.91
N MET A 191 -13.83 4.30 -1.80
CA MET A 191 -12.67 4.64 -2.64
C MET A 191 -12.90 5.87 -3.51
N GLN A 192 -14.14 6.15 -3.92
CA GLN A 192 -14.45 7.39 -4.65
C GLN A 192 -14.25 8.63 -3.76
N ASP A 193 -14.67 8.59 -2.50
CA ASP A 193 -14.47 9.71 -1.56
C ASP A 193 -12.97 10.01 -1.38
N LEU A 194 -12.14 8.96 -1.38
CA LEU A 194 -10.68 9.10 -1.21
C LEU A 194 -10.01 9.67 -2.47
N VAL A 195 -10.42 9.22 -3.66
CA VAL A 195 -10.00 9.84 -4.93
C VAL A 195 -10.40 11.31 -4.95
N ASP A 196 -11.65 11.62 -4.59
CA ASP A 196 -12.17 12.99 -4.59
C ASP A 196 -11.42 13.86 -3.58
N ALA A 197 -11.12 13.36 -2.38
CA ALA A 197 -10.32 14.06 -1.38
C ALA A 197 -8.93 14.42 -1.90
N VAL A 198 -8.23 13.48 -2.54
CA VAL A 198 -6.92 13.75 -3.16
C VAL A 198 -7.06 14.79 -4.29
N ARG A 199 -7.98 14.57 -5.23
CA ARG A 199 -8.10 15.41 -6.43
C ARG A 199 -8.65 16.81 -6.14
N ALA A 200 -9.45 16.99 -5.09
CA ALA A 200 -9.93 18.31 -4.66
C ALA A 200 -8.80 19.28 -4.28
N THR A 201 -7.62 18.76 -3.91
CA THR A 201 -6.42 19.58 -3.62
C THR A 201 -5.69 20.07 -4.88
N GLY A 202 -6.05 19.54 -6.05
CA GLY A 202 -5.32 19.71 -7.31
C GLY A 202 -4.14 18.73 -7.49
N ALA A 203 -3.99 17.73 -6.63
CA ALA A 203 -2.95 16.71 -6.78
C ALA A 203 -3.16 15.85 -8.04
N GLU A 204 -2.11 15.68 -8.83
CA GLU A 204 -2.09 14.81 -10.02
C GLU A 204 -1.19 13.58 -9.85
N ASN A 205 -0.80 13.27 -8.61
CA ASN A 205 -0.03 12.08 -8.24
C ASN A 205 -0.75 10.80 -8.68
N LEU A 206 0.02 9.72 -8.87
CA LEU A 206 -0.55 8.39 -9.04
C LEU A 206 -1.36 8.02 -7.80
N ILE A 207 -2.52 7.41 -8.01
CA ILE A 207 -3.37 6.86 -6.98
C ILE A 207 -3.48 5.36 -7.20
N LEU A 208 -3.21 4.55 -6.19
CA LEU A 208 -3.37 3.11 -6.15
C LEU A 208 -4.65 2.80 -5.34
N ALA A 209 -5.47 1.89 -5.85
CA ALA A 209 -6.69 1.43 -5.18
C ALA A 209 -6.80 -0.11 -5.26
N GLY A 210 -6.67 -0.77 -4.11
CA GLY A 210 -6.85 -2.22 -3.97
C GLY A 210 -8.33 -2.63 -4.00
N GLY A 211 -8.61 -3.88 -4.37
CA GLY A 211 -9.96 -4.45 -4.38
C GLY A 211 -10.40 -5.02 -3.04
N LEU A 212 -11.26 -6.05 -3.08
CA LEU A 212 -11.78 -6.71 -1.87
C LEU A 212 -10.83 -7.81 -1.36
N ALA A 213 -11.27 -8.51 -0.31
CA ALA A 213 -10.58 -9.66 0.25
C ALA A 213 -9.11 -9.37 0.58
N TYR A 214 -8.87 -8.23 1.26
CA TYR A 214 -7.54 -7.74 1.59
C TYR A 214 -6.72 -7.44 0.34
N SER A 215 -7.28 -6.64 -0.57
CA SER A 215 -6.68 -6.34 -1.89
C SER A 215 -6.37 -7.58 -2.76
N ASN A 216 -6.91 -8.77 -2.49
CA ASN A 216 -6.64 -10.00 -3.26
C ASN A 216 -7.71 -10.32 -4.32
N ASP A 217 -8.87 -9.64 -4.30
CA ASP A 217 -9.94 -9.81 -5.29
C ASP A 217 -10.14 -8.55 -6.15
N LEU A 218 -9.74 -8.63 -7.44
CA LEU A 218 -9.98 -7.60 -8.45
C LEU A 218 -11.07 -7.96 -9.46
N SER A 219 -11.83 -9.03 -9.24
CA SER A 219 -12.78 -9.59 -10.22
C SER A 219 -13.89 -8.63 -10.65
N GLN A 220 -14.20 -7.60 -9.86
CA GLN A 220 -15.16 -6.55 -10.22
C GLN A 220 -14.54 -5.15 -10.21
N TRP A 221 -13.21 -5.02 -10.13
CA TRP A 221 -12.54 -3.73 -10.02
C TRP A 221 -12.89 -2.81 -11.19
N LEU A 222 -12.91 -3.31 -12.43
CA LEU A 222 -13.31 -2.51 -13.61
C LEU A 222 -14.78 -2.07 -13.57
N THR A 223 -15.67 -2.89 -12.99
CA THR A 223 -17.10 -2.58 -12.86
C THR A 223 -17.34 -1.46 -11.84
N TYR A 224 -16.57 -1.46 -10.75
CA TYR A 224 -16.71 -0.51 -9.64
C TYR A 224 -15.63 0.57 -9.63
N ARG A 225 -14.78 0.64 -10.67
CA ARG A 225 -13.63 1.54 -10.77
C ARG A 225 -14.00 2.98 -10.38
N PRO A 226 -13.31 3.58 -9.40
CA PRO A 226 -13.46 5.00 -9.10
C PRO A 226 -13.14 5.86 -10.32
N THR A 227 -13.87 6.96 -10.48
CA THR A 227 -13.58 7.96 -11.50
C THR A 227 -12.46 8.86 -11.00
N ASP A 228 -11.31 8.80 -11.66
CA ASP A 228 -10.20 9.74 -11.43
C ASP A 228 -10.13 10.77 -12.57
N PRO A 229 -10.47 12.05 -12.32
CA PRO A 229 -10.40 13.09 -13.33
C PRO A 229 -8.97 13.40 -13.83
N ALA A 230 -7.93 13.06 -13.06
CA ALA A 230 -6.54 13.20 -13.51
C ALA A 230 -6.07 12.02 -14.39
N GLY A 231 -6.88 10.96 -14.50
CA GLY A 231 -6.55 9.77 -15.28
C GLY A 231 -5.38 8.94 -14.73
N ASN A 232 -4.96 9.16 -13.48
CA ASN A 232 -3.76 8.60 -12.87
C ASN A 232 -4.07 7.51 -11.82
N LEU A 233 -5.08 6.68 -12.11
CA LEU A 233 -5.53 5.59 -11.25
C LEU A 233 -4.88 4.26 -11.64
N VAL A 234 -4.36 3.56 -10.64
CA VAL A 234 -3.66 2.28 -10.71
C VAL A 234 -4.41 1.26 -9.83
N ALA A 235 -4.57 0.03 -10.31
CA ALA A 235 -5.12 -1.05 -9.49
C ALA A 235 -4.04 -1.63 -8.58
N ALA A 236 -4.35 -1.84 -7.30
CA ALA A 236 -3.44 -2.49 -6.35
C ALA A 236 -3.87 -3.93 -6.04
N TYR A 237 -2.90 -4.80 -5.77
CA TYR A 237 -3.13 -6.22 -5.48
C TYR A 237 -2.19 -6.72 -4.38
N HIS A 238 -2.69 -7.50 -3.43
CA HIS A 238 -1.85 -8.11 -2.39
C HIS A 238 -1.89 -9.63 -2.53
N VAL A 239 -0.74 -10.27 -2.38
CA VAL A 239 -0.65 -11.73 -2.52
C VAL A 239 0.40 -12.38 -1.63
N TYR A 240 -0.09 -13.36 -0.90
CA TYR A 240 0.66 -14.29 -0.09
C TYR A 240 0.28 -15.74 -0.44
N ASN A 241 1.15 -16.68 -0.08
CA ASN A 241 0.98 -18.12 -0.37
C ASN A 241 -0.27 -18.76 0.27
N PHE A 242 -0.95 -18.05 1.18
CA PHE A 242 -2.16 -18.47 1.87
C PHE A 242 -3.43 -17.74 1.40
N ASN A 243 -3.34 -16.85 0.40
CA ASN A 243 -4.51 -16.19 -0.16
C ASN A 243 -5.31 -17.12 -1.09
N THR A 244 -6.58 -16.77 -1.32
CA THR A 244 -7.46 -17.49 -2.24
C THR A 244 -6.98 -17.36 -3.68
N CYS A 245 -6.70 -16.14 -4.13
CA CYS A 245 -6.06 -15.92 -5.41
C CYS A 245 -4.54 -15.86 -5.22
N ALA A 246 -3.88 -17.01 -5.38
CA ALA A 246 -2.44 -17.17 -5.16
C ALA A 246 -1.80 -18.06 -6.25
N GLY A 247 -2.25 -17.97 -7.50
CA GLY A 247 -1.64 -18.74 -8.59
C GLY A 247 -2.14 -18.33 -9.97
N GLU A 248 -1.40 -18.74 -11.01
CA GLU A 248 -1.59 -18.27 -12.38
C GLU A 248 -3.02 -18.39 -12.90
N SER A 249 -3.76 -19.46 -12.53
CA SER A 249 -5.15 -19.62 -12.97
C SER A 249 -6.04 -18.48 -12.48
N CYS A 250 -5.87 -18.01 -11.24
CA CYS A 250 -6.64 -16.88 -10.75
C CYS A 250 -6.08 -15.57 -11.34
N TRP A 251 -4.76 -15.41 -11.41
CA TRP A 251 -4.15 -14.19 -11.96
C TRP A 251 -4.58 -13.93 -13.41
N ASN A 252 -4.62 -14.98 -14.24
CA ASN A 252 -5.09 -14.89 -15.62
C ASN A 252 -6.59 -14.55 -15.73
N SER A 253 -7.41 -14.93 -14.75
CA SER A 253 -8.85 -14.72 -14.79
C SER A 253 -9.32 -13.45 -14.10
N THR A 254 -8.56 -12.93 -13.14
CA THR A 254 -8.94 -11.75 -12.35
C THR A 254 -8.01 -10.56 -12.57
N LEU A 255 -6.69 -10.76 -12.68
CA LEU A 255 -5.73 -9.66 -12.76
C LEU A 255 -5.42 -9.27 -14.20
N ALA A 256 -5.18 -10.23 -15.10
CA ALA A 256 -4.86 -9.94 -16.50
C ALA A 256 -5.92 -9.07 -17.21
N PRO A 257 -7.25 -9.27 -17.02
CA PRO A 257 -8.24 -8.37 -17.59
C PRO A 257 -8.17 -6.93 -17.07
N VAL A 258 -7.79 -6.74 -15.79
CA VAL A 258 -7.62 -5.42 -15.18
C VAL A 258 -6.35 -4.76 -15.69
N ALA A 259 -5.24 -5.51 -15.70
CA ALA A 259 -3.93 -5.09 -16.17
C ALA A 259 -3.90 -4.73 -17.66
N ALA A 260 -4.89 -5.17 -18.45
CA ALA A 260 -5.05 -4.77 -19.85
C ALA A 260 -5.75 -3.39 -20.03
N GLN A 261 -6.24 -2.79 -18.96
CA GLN A 261 -7.05 -1.55 -18.98
C GLN A 261 -6.47 -0.44 -18.11
N VAL A 262 -5.75 -0.79 -17.05
CA VAL A 262 -5.07 0.12 -16.14
C VAL A 262 -3.76 -0.50 -15.68
N PRO A 263 -2.78 0.31 -15.23
CA PRO A 263 -1.61 -0.25 -14.59
C PRO A 263 -1.98 -1.01 -13.32
N LEU A 264 -1.22 -2.05 -13.03
CA LEU A 264 -1.40 -2.92 -11.87
C LEU A 264 -0.10 -3.03 -11.07
N VAL A 265 -0.20 -2.79 -9.76
CA VAL A 265 0.90 -2.92 -8.81
C VAL A 265 0.52 -3.95 -7.76
N ALA A 266 1.33 -4.98 -7.58
CA ALA A 266 1.25 -5.80 -6.37
C ALA A 266 1.88 -5.02 -5.20
N GLY A 267 1.07 -4.32 -4.41
CA GLY A 267 1.53 -3.49 -3.29
C GLY A 267 2.26 -4.32 -2.22
N GLU A 268 1.91 -5.60 -2.12
CA GLU A 268 2.56 -6.57 -1.25
C GLU A 268 2.65 -7.94 -1.93
N ILE A 269 3.86 -8.50 -1.99
CA ILE A 269 4.11 -9.90 -2.27
C ILE A 269 4.88 -10.53 -1.11
N GLY A 270 4.49 -11.72 -0.66
CA GLY A 270 5.21 -12.41 0.42
C GLY A 270 4.85 -13.87 0.61
N GLU A 271 5.56 -14.55 1.50
CA GLU A 271 5.24 -15.91 1.93
C GLU A 271 5.69 -16.17 3.37
N ASN A 272 4.98 -17.04 4.09
CA ASN A 272 5.23 -17.34 5.50
C ASN A 272 6.11 -18.57 5.75
N THR A 273 6.86 -19.03 4.73
CA THR A 273 7.67 -20.25 4.81
C THR A 273 9.17 -19.98 5.06
N CYS A 274 9.57 -18.71 5.08
CA CYS A 274 10.97 -18.26 5.01
C CYS A 274 11.75 -18.74 3.77
N ALA A 275 11.10 -19.37 2.79
CA ALA A 275 11.62 -19.59 1.45
C ALA A 275 11.14 -18.48 0.50
N HIS A 276 11.42 -18.61 -0.81
CA HIS A 276 11.00 -17.64 -1.83
C HIS A 276 10.36 -18.31 -3.07
N GLY A 277 10.02 -19.61 -2.99
CA GLY A 277 9.51 -20.36 -4.15
C GLY A 277 8.11 -19.93 -4.59
N PHE A 278 7.30 -19.35 -3.68
CA PHE A 278 6.03 -18.75 -4.04
C PHE A 278 6.25 -17.37 -4.66
N THR A 279 7.05 -16.51 -4.02
CA THR A 279 7.28 -15.17 -4.56
C THR A 279 8.03 -15.18 -5.89
N ASP A 280 8.87 -16.18 -6.17
CA ASP A 280 9.48 -16.38 -7.49
C ASP A 280 8.42 -16.56 -8.60
N GLN A 281 7.36 -17.33 -8.33
CA GLN A 281 6.28 -17.54 -9.29
C GLN A 281 5.48 -16.25 -9.52
N VAL A 282 5.22 -15.50 -8.45
CA VAL A 282 4.56 -14.20 -8.53
C VAL A 282 5.39 -13.23 -9.36
N MET A 283 6.66 -13.03 -9.01
CA MET A 283 7.55 -12.09 -9.71
C MET A 283 7.68 -12.44 -11.18
N LYS A 284 7.84 -13.73 -11.51
CA LYS A 284 7.89 -14.20 -12.91
C LYS A 284 6.62 -13.85 -13.68
N TRP A 285 5.44 -14.14 -13.13
CA TRP A 285 4.17 -13.83 -13.81
C TRP A 285 4.02 -12.33 -14.01
N PHE A 286 4.36 -11.51 -13.00
CA PHE A 286 4.31 -10.05 -13.12
C PHE A 286 5.32 -9.51 -14.15
N ASP A 287 6.53 -10.08 -14.23
CA ASP A 287 7.52 -9.70 -15.25
C ASP A 287 7.03 -10.02 -16.67
N ASP A 288 6.47 -11.22 -16.88
CA ASP A 288 5.93 -11.65 -18.18
C ASP A 288 4.81 -10.69 -18.67
N HIS A 289 4.14 -10.00 -17.75
CA HIS A 289 3.10 -9.02 -18.02
C HIS A 289 3.58 -7.55 -17.89
N ARG A 290 4.87 -7.32 -17.58
CA ARG A 290 5.48 -5.99 -17.34
C ARG A 290 4.82 -5.19 -16.21
N LEU A 291 4.38 -5.87 -15.16
CA LEU A 291 3.64 -5.31 -14.02
C LEU A 291 4.54 -4.99 -12.83
N SER A 292 4.04 -4.26 -11.85
CA SER A 292 4.83 -3.77 -10.72
C SER A 292 4.61 -4.64 -9.46
N TYR A 293 5.58 -4.75 -8.56
CA TYR A 293 5.45 -5.48 -7.30
C TYR A 293 6.43 -5.01 -6.22
N LEU A 294 5.99 -5.08 -4.96
CA LEU A 294 6.79 -4.70 -3.80
C LEU A 294 6.81 -5.84 -2.77
N GLY A 295 8.00 -6.27 -2.35
CA GLY A 295 8.16 -7.29 -1.34
C GLY A 295 7.79 -6.80 0.06
N TRP A 296 7.07 -7.63 0.80
CA TRP A 296 6.81 -7.41 2.22
C TRP A 296 7.74 -8.30 3.07
N THR A 297 8.60 -7.80 3.94
CA THR A 297 8.84 -6.39 4.32
C THR A 297 10.30 -6.11 4.69
N TRP A 298 10.75 -4.86 4.56
CA TRP A 298 12.07 -4.38 4.96
C TRP A 298 12.13 -4.06 6.47
N ASN A 299 11.97 -5.09 7.29
CA ASN A 299 12.10 -5.04 8.75
C ASN A 299 12.98 -6.22 9.19
N THR A 300 13.50 -6.21 10.43
CA THR A 300 14.30 -7.33 10.97
C THR A 300 13.45 -8.28 11.83
N TRP A 301 12.24 -8.56 11.39
CA TRP A 301 11.30 -9.44 12.09
C TRP A 301 11.54 -10.92 11.74
N ASP A 302 10.74 -11.80 12.34
CA ASP A 302 10.69 -13.21 11.99
C ASP A 302 10.01 -13.42 10.62
N CYS A 303 10.76 -14.00 9.68
CA CYS A 303 10.29 -14.27 8.31
C CYS A 303 9.10 -15.24 8.22
N SER A 304 8.78 -15.98 9.28
CA SER A 304 7.66 -16.94 9.26
C SER A 304 6.33 -16.34 9.73
N SER A 305 6.36 -15.25 10.50
CA SER A 305 5.18 -14.64 11.12
C SER A 305 4.88 -13.23 10.62
N GLY A 306 5.91 -12.44 10.29
CA GLY A 306 5.80 -11.16 9.60
C GLY A 306 6.83 -11.15 8.46
N PRO A 307 6.49 -11.70 7.26
CA PRO A 307 7.46 -12.03 6.23
C PRO A 307 8.50 -10.93 6.08
N SER A 308 9.76 -11.29 6.29
CA SER A 308 10.82 -10.34 6.60
C SER A 308 11.95 -10.55 5.61
N LEU A 309 12.22 -9.53 4.80
CA LEU A 309 13.23 -9.57 3.73
C LEU A 309 14.65 -9.58 4.31
N ILE A 310 14.87 -8.93 5.45
CA ILE A 310 16.22 -8.70 5.99
C ILE A 310 16.38 -9.26 7.40
N SER A 311 17.62 -9.66 7.72
CA SER A 311 18.02 -10.01 9.09
C SER A 311 18.77 -8.87 9.79
N ALA A 312 19.23 -7.88 9.03
CA ALA A 312 19.87 -6.66 9.52
C ALA A 312 19.62 -5.49 8.56
N TYR A 313 19.56 -4.27 9.10
CA TYR A 313 19.31 -3.03 8.35
C TYR A 313 20.44 -2.60 7.40
N ASP A 314 21.55 -3.35 7.35
CA ASP A 314 22.58 -3.22 6.33
C ASP A 314 22.21 -3.90 4.99
N GLY A 315 21.00 -4.46 4.90
CA GLY A 315 20.52 -5.16 3.71
C GLY A 315 20.90 -6.63 3.65
N THR A 316 21.39 -7.23 4.74
CA THR A 316 21.62 -8.68 4.83
C THR A 316 20.29 -9.42 4.69
N PRO A 317 20.07 -10.22 3.62
CA PRO A 317 18.78 -10.84 3.37
C PRO A 317 18.52 -12.03 4.30
N THR A 318 17.24 -12.32 4.55
CA THR A 318 16.79 -13.67 4.92
C THR A 318 16.80 -14.59 3.69
N ALA A 319 16.52 -15.89 3.86
CA ALA A 319 16.38 -16.78 2.70
C ALA A 319 15.21 -16.35 1.78
N TYR A 320 14.10 -15.90 2.38
CA TYR A 320 12.99 -15.28 1.65
C TYR A 320 13.43 -14.01 0.90
N GLY A 321 14.08 -13.07 1.57
CA GLY A 321 14.51 -11.82 0.93
C GLY A 321 15.61 -11.98 -0.12
N ALA A 322 16.40 -13.05 -0.05
CA ALA A 322 17.39 -13.36 -1.07
C ALA A 322 16.75 -13.57 -2.45
N GLY A 323 15.56 -14.19 -2.50
CA GLY A 323 14.80 -14.37 -3.74
C GLY A 323 14.47 -13.03 -4.41
N LEU A 324 13.85 -12.11 -3.66
CA LEU A 324 13.53 -10.77 -4.17
C LEU A 324 14.79 -9.99 -4.57
N ARG A 325 15.81 -9.96 -3.71
CA ARG A 325 17.06 -9.23 -3.98
C ARG A 325 17.72 -9.68 -5.28
N ASP A 326 17.90 -10.99 -5.41
CA ASP A 326 18.64 -11.55 -6.54
C ASP A 326 17.83 -11.37 -7.83
N HIS A 327 16.50 -11.44 -7.75
CA HIS A 327 15.60 -11.15 -8.86
C HIS A 327 15.66 -9.67 -9.31
N LEU A 328 15.56 -8.72 -8.37
CA LEU A 328 15.68 -7.28 -8.67
C LEU A 328 17.04 -6.93 -9.30
N ARG A 329 18.12 -7.50 -8.77
CA ARG A 329 19.47 -7.33 -9.33
C ARG A 329 19.61 -7.90 -10.73
N ALA A 330 18.89 -8.99 -11.05
CA ALA A 330 18.91 -9.60 -12.37
C ALA A 330 18.12 -8.79 -13.41
N LEU A 331 17.02 -8.15 -13.00
CA LEU A 331 16.24 -7.27 -13.87
C LEU A 331 16.98 -5.97 -14.23
N ALA A 332 17.83 -5.48 -13.32
CA ALA A 332 18.46 -4.15 -13.39
C ALA A 332 17.46 -3.04 -13.78
N PRO A 333 16.37 -2.89 -13.00
CA PRO A 333 15.21 -2.08 -13.35
C PRO A 333 15.45 -0.56 -13.32
#